data_AF-A0A974HYW7-F1
#
_entry.id   AF-A0A974HYW7-F1
#
_cell.length_a   1.000
_cell.length_b   1.000
_cell.length_c   1.000
_cell.angle_alpha   90.00
_cell.angle_beta   90.00
_cell.angle_gamma   90.00
#
_symmetry.space_group_name_H-M   'P 1'
#
loop_
_entity.id
_entity.type
_entity.pdbx_description
1 polymer ?
#
loop_
_entity_poly.entity_id
_entity_poly.type
_entity_poly.pdbx_seq_one_letter_code
_entity_poly.pdbx_strand_id
1 'polypeptide(L)'
;MYPCLNCKQCKYVMKGTTFKHPGTGEIIEIYGYHTCLTQFVVYAIEKGHTAEQLRFTVLEMVPPLERGGDRELRLREVWWINKLNSLHPHGLNKDYNLYLFL
;
A
#
# COMPACT_ATOMS: atom_id res chain seq x y z
N MET A 1 -10.58 14.31 4.34
CA MET A 1 -9.47 14.17 3.36
C MET A 1 -8.89 15.54 3.07
N TYR A 2 -7.59 15.74 3.30
CA TYR A 2 -6.93 17.06 3.10
C TYR A 2 -6.72 17.38 1.61
N PRO A 3 -6.68 18.68 1.22
CA PRO A 3 -6.50 19.10 -0.17
C PRO A 3 -5.14 18.69 -0.72
N CYS A 4 -5.13 18.20 -1.97
CA CYS A 4 -3.91 17.87 -2.70
C CYS A 4 -3.11 19.15 -3.00
N LEU A 5 -1.81 19.14 -2.72
CA LEU A 5 -0.89 20.27 -2.95
C LEU A 5 -0.41 20.34 -4.42
N ASN A 6 -1.32 20.21 -5.39
CA ASN A 6 -1.00 20.16 -6.83
C ASN A 6 -0.04 19.02 -7.25
N CYS A 7 0.06 17.94 -6.49
CA CYS A 7 0.87 16.79 -6.91
C CYS A 7 0.23 16.07 -8.11
N LYS A 8 1.02 15.87 -9.18
CA LYS A 8 0.61 15.17 -10.41
C LYS A 8 0.08 13.76 -10.15
N GLN A 9 0.53 13.13 -9.07
CA GLN A 9 0.19 11.75 -8.72
C GLN A 9 -1.13 11.62 -7.94
N CYS A 10 -1.61 12.69 -7.29
CA CYS A 10 -2.86 12.68 -6.50
C CYS A 10 -4.07 12.17 -7.27
N LYS A 11 -4.10 12.37 -8.59
CA LYS A 11 -5.22 11.97 -9.44
C LYS A 11 -5.39 10.45 -9.55
N TYR A 12 -4.34 9.69 -9.22
CA TYR A 12 -4.35 8.23 -9.20
C TYR A 12 -4.50 7.65 -7.77
N VAL A 13 -4.42 8.50 -6.75
CA VAL A 13 -4.61 8.09 -5.34
C VAL A 13 -6.10 7.86 -5.09
N MET A 14 -6.45 6.68 -4.60
CA MET A 14 -7.79 6.42 -4.10
C MET A 14 -8.04 7.22 -2.83
N LYS A 15 -9.17 7.93 -2.83
CA LYS A 15 -9.56 8.88 -1.80
C LYS A 15 -10.49 8.21 -0.80
N GLY A 16 -10.05 8.03 0.45
CA GLY A 16 -10.90 7.43 1.48
C GLY A 16 -10.16 7.13 2.78
N THR A 17 -10.93 6.84 3.84
CA THR A 17 -10.44 6.31 5.12
C THR A 17 -10.58 4.80 5.20
N THR A 18 -11.08 4.17 4.13
CA THR A 18 -11.32 2.73 4.05
C THR A 18 -11.01 2.23 2.65
N PHE A 19 -10.56 0.98 2.56
CA PHE A 19 -10.30 0.25 1.35
C PHE A 19 -11.12 -1.04 1.36
N LYS A 20 -11.86 -1.33 0.29
CA LYS A 20 -12.62 -2.58 0.18
C LYS A 20 -11.74 -3.63 -0.50
N HIS A 21 -11.45 -4.71 0.20
CA HIS A 21 -10.67 -5.82 -0.33
C HIS A 21 -11.39 -6.44 -1.55
N PRO A 22 -10.76 -6.51 -2.73
CA PRO A 22 -11.43 -6.89 -3.96
C PRO A 22 -11.88 -8.36 -3.98
N GLY A 23 -11.15 -9.25 -3.30
CA GLY A 23 -11.47 -10.69 -3.29
C GLY A 23 -12.47 -11.12 -2.22
N THR A 24 -12.44 -10.48 -1.04
CA THR A 24 -13.26 -10.90 0.13
C THR A 24 -14.40 -9.93 0.42
N GLY A 25 -14.30 -8.69 -0.08
CA GLY A 25 -15.23 -7.61 0.27
C GLY A 25 -15.01 -7.01 1.66
N GLU A 26 -14.02 -7.48 2.44
CA GLU A 26 -13.64 -6.94 3.73
C GLU A 26 -13.32 -5.44 3.61
N ILE A 27 -13.81 -4.64 4.55
CA ILE A 27 -13.47 -3.22 4.63
C ILE A 27 -12.26 -3.08 5.54
N ILE A 28 -11.16 -2.58 4.99
CA ILE A 28 -9.91 -2.31 5.69
C ILE A 28 -9.87 -0.83 6.01
N GLU A 29 -9.74 -0.47 7.28
CA GLU A 29 -9.54 0.92 7.68
C GLU A 29 -8.12 1.36 7.35
N ILE A 30 -8.01 2.52 6.70
CA ILE A 30 -6.74 3.18 6.42
C ILE A 30 -6.54 4.21 7.53
N TYR A 31 -5.56 3.96 8.39
CA TYR A 31 -5.27 4.85 9.51
C TYR A 31 -4.27 5.95 9.11
N GLY A 32 -4.68 7.19 9.34
CA GLY A 32 -3.81 8.35 9.26
C GLY A 32 -4.24 9.40 8.22
N TYR A 33 -3.60 10.56 8.31
CA TYR A 33 -3.77 11.64 7.35
C TYR A 33 -2.65 11.58 6.32
N HIS A 34 -2.97 11.12 5.11
CA HIS A 34 -1.99 11.01 4.03
C HIS A 34 -2.14 12.18 3.05
N THR A 35 -1.04 12.85 2.76
CA THR A 35 -0.93 13.95 1.81
C THR A 35 0.22 13.69 0.85
N CYS A 36 0.41 14.56 -0.14
CA CYS A 36 1.55 14.50 -1.06
C CYS A 36 2.91 14.63 -0.37
N LEU A 37 2.94 15.11 0.88
CA LEU A 37 4.14 15.29 1.68
C LEU A 37 4.36 14.15 2.68
N THR A 38 3.41 13.23 2.80
CA THR A 38 3.55 12.10 3.70
C THR A 38 4.68 11.19 3.20
N GLN A 39 5.68 11.00 4.06
CA GLN A 39 6.81 10.12 3.81
C GLN A 39 6.59 8.76 4.49
N PHE A 40 7.40 7.77 4.11
CA PHE A 40 7.43 6.44 4.73
C PHE A 40 6.07 5.72 4.68
N VAL A 41 5.47 5.60 3.49
CA VAL A 41 4.15 4.97 3.32
C VAL A 41 4.21 3.69 2.51
N VAL A 42 3.36 2.72 2.87
CA VAL A 42 3.15 1.50 2.09
C VAL A 42 1.96 1.72 1.16
N TYR A 43 2.14 1.44 -0.13
CA TYR A 43 1.11 1.58 -1.14
C TYR A 43 0.62 0.21 -1.65
N ALA A 44 -0.69 0.03 -1.75
CA ALA A 44 -1.27 -1.01 -2.61
C ALA A 44 -1.49 -0.42 -4.01
N ILE A 45 -1.01 -1.10 -5.05
CA ILE A 45 -1.31 -0.77 -6.44
C ILE A 45 -2.45 -1.66 -6.91
N GLU A 46 -3.53 -1.05 -7.37
CA GLU A 46 -4.62 -1.75 -8.04
C GLU A 46 -4.37 -1.79 -9.55
N LYS A 47 -4.68 -2.95 -10.14
CA LYS A 47 -4.44 -3.18 -11.56
C LYS A 47 -5.34 -2.28 -12.43
N GLY A 48 -4.69 -1.58 -13.34
CA GLY A 48 -5.26 -1.10 -14.59
C GLY A 48 -4.69 -1.89 -15.78
N HIS A 49 -5.43 -2.05 -16.87
CA HIS A 49 -4.88 -2.55 -18.14
C HIS A 49 -4.01 -1.49 -18.84
N THR A 50 -4.13 -0.22 -18.45
CA THR A 50 -3.31 0.90 -18.91
C THR A 50 -2.69 1.68 -17.74
N ALA A 51 -1.63 2.45 -18.02
CA ALA A 51 -0.99 3.31 -17.01
C ALA A 51 -1.94 4.35 -16.41
N GLU A 52 -2.96 4.78 -17.16
CA GLU A 52 -3.98 5.74 -16.72
C GLU A 52 -5.02 5.11 -15.78
N GLN A 53 -5.18 3.78 -15.85
CA GLN A 53 -6.07 3.01 -15.00
C GLN A 53 -5.40 2.56 -13.70
N LEU A 54 -4.07 2.72 -13.58
CA LEU A 54 -3.37 2.44 -12.33
C LEU A 54 -3.91 3.35 -11.24
N ARG A 55 -4.35 2.72 -10.16
CA ARG A 55 -4.73 3.39 -8.93
C ARG A 55 -3.88 2.85 -7.80
N PHE A 56 -3.70 3.66 -6.78
CA PHE A 56 -3.05 3.18 -5.58
C PHE A 56 -3.70 3.77 -4.34
N THR A 57 -3.62 3.02 -3.25
CA THR A 57 -4.09 3.44 -1.93
C THR A 57 -2.93 3.39 -0.96
N VAL A 58 -2.86 4.36 -0.05
CA VAL A 58 -1.95 4.26 1.10
C VAL A 58 -2.56 3.27 2.07
N LEU A 59 -1.84 2.20 2.41
CA LEU A 59 -2.26 1.22 3.39
C LEU A 59 -1.85 1.63 4.80
N GLU A 60 -0.66 2.23 4.92
CA GLU A 60 -0.05 2.52 6.21
C GLU A 60 1.00 3.63 6.10
N MET A 61 1.12 4.45 7.14
CA MET A 61 2.31 5.28 7.41
C MET A 61 3.22 4.55 8.40
N VAL A 62 4.45 4.30 7.98
CA VAL A 62 5.51 3.71 8.78
C VAL A 62 6.25 4.83 9.51
N PRO A 63 6.41 4.75 10.85
CA PRO A 63 7.25 5.71 11.56
C PRO A 63 8.67 5.75 10.97
N PRO A 64 9.36 6.90 10.97
CA PRO A 64 10.76 6.96 10.55
C PRO A 64 11.57 5.93 11.33
N LEU A 65 12.26 5.06 10.60
CA LEU A 65 13.07 4.00 11.19
C LEU A 65 14.37 4.63 11.69
N GLU A 66 14.56 4.70 13.02
CA GLU A 66 15.80 5.25 13.60
C GLU A 66 17.00 4.30 13.38
N ARG A 67 16.74 2.99 13.27
CA ARG A 67 17.72 1.92 13.00
C ARG A 67 17.01 0.75 12.29
N GLY A 68 17.72 -0.03 11.47
CA GLY A 68 17.18 -1.30 10.94
C GLY A 68 17.05 -1.46 9.42
N GLY A 69 17.62 -0.54 8.62
CA GLY A 69 17.66 -0.67 7.15
C GLY A 69 16.29 -0.97 6.52
N ASP A 70 16.28 -1.63 5.37
CA ASP A 70 15.03 -1.96 4.66
C ASP A 70 14.28 -3.15 5.27
N ARG A 71 14.80 -3.81 6.32
CA ARG A 71 14.23 -5.07 6.83
C ARG A 71 12.81 -4.88 7.35
N GLU A 72 12.57 -3.83 8.14
CA GLU A 72 11.24 -3.53 8.69
C GLU A 72 10.23 -3.21 7.58
N LEU A 73 10.65 -2.49 6.54
CA LEU A 73 9.81 -2.21 5.38
C LEU A 73 9.42 -3.49 4.65
N ARG A 74 10.36 -4.42 4.47
CA ARG A 74 10.10 -5.71 3.83
C ARG A 74 9.21 -6.62 4.69
N LEU A 75 9.33 -6.60 6.01
CA LEU A 75 8.42 -7.34 6.90
C LEU A 75 6.99 -6.82 6.81
N ARG A 76 6.81 -5.50 6.74
CA ARG A 76 5.50 -4.86 6.52
C ARG A 76 4.93 -5.21 5.15
N GLU A 77 5.75 -5.21 4.12
CA GLU A 77 5.35 -5.66 2.77
C GLU A 77 4.83 -7.10 2.80
N VAL A 78 5.57 -8.05 3.41
CA VAL A 78 5.12 -9.45 3.54
C VAL A 78 3.80 -9.53 4.29
N TRP A 79 3.64 -8.77 5.38
CA TRP A 79 2.39 -8.75 6.15
C TRP A 79 1.21 -8.31 5.28
N TRP A 80 1.36 -7.21 4.52
CA TRP A 80 0.32 -6.72 3.62
C TRP A 80 0.04 -7.68 2.47
N ILE A 81 1.06 -8.33 1.91
CA ILE A 81 0.86 -9.32 0.84
C ILE A 81 -0.04 -10.47 1.34
N ASN A 82 0.23 -10.96 2.55
CA ASN A 82 -0.58 -12.01 3.19
C ASN A 82 -1.98 -11.51 3.56
N LYS A 83 -2.10 -10.33 4.19
CA LYS A 83 -3.39 -9.75 4.61
C LYS A 83 -4.33 -9.49 3.42
N LEU A 84 -3.78 -9.09 2.27
CA LEU A 84 -4.52 -8.84 1.04
C LEU A 84 -4.62 -10.07 0.12
N ASN A 85 -4.16 -11.25 0.55
CA ASN A 85 -4.07 -12.47 -0.25
C ASN A 85 -3.60 -12.20 -1.71
N SER A 86 -2.53 -11.41 -1.84
CA SER A 86 -2.14 -10.84 -3.13
C SER A 86 -1.01 -11.60 -3.82
N LEU A 87 -0.64 -12.76 -3.29
CA LEU A 87 0.26 -13.71 -3.96
C LEU A 87 -0.41 -14.34 -5.17
N HIS A 88 0.37 -14.63 -6.20
CA HIS A 88 -0.07 -15.41 -7.34
C HIS A 88 -0.56 -16.80 -6.88
N PRO A 89 -1.71 -17.31 -7.37
CA PRO A 89 -2.52 -16.79 -8.48
C PRO A 89 -3.60 -15.76 -8.09
N HIS A 90 -3.78 -15.46 -6.80
CA HIS A 90 -4.85 -14.59 -6.30
C HIS A 90 -4.57 -13.10 -6.49
N GLY A 91 -3.30 -12.71 -6.61
CA GLY A 91 -2.89 -11.34 -6.92
C GLY A 91 -1.64 -11.26 -7.79
N LEU A 92 -1.03 -10.07 -7.82
CA LEU A 92 0.08 -9.73 -8.71
C LEU A 92 1.47 -9.99 -8.10
N ASN A 93 1.57 -10.25 -6.80
CA ASN A 93 2.85 -10.53 -6.17
C ASN A 93 3.28 -11.96 -6.51
N LYS A 94 4.45 -12.11 -7.14
CA LYS A 94 4.96 -13.42 -7.55
C LYS A 94 5.44 -14.25 -6.36
N ASP A 95 6.15 -13.61 -5.45
CA ASP A 95 6.72 -14.17 -4.24
C ASP A 95 6.98 -13.04 -3.21
N TYR A 96 7.49 -13.41 -2.04
CA TYR A 96 8.09 -12.50 -1.09
C TYR A 96 9.26 -13.18 -0.37
N ASN A 97 10.18 -12.40 0.20
CA ASN A 97 11.40 -12.94 0.77
C ASN A 97 11.18 -13.55 2.18
N LEU A 98 11.18 -14.88 2.27
CA LEU A 98 11.05 -15.61 3.54
C LEU A 98 12.28 -15.54 4.45
N TYR A 99 13.47 -15.20 3.93
CA TYR A 99 14.68 -15.06 4.73
C TYR A 99 14.62 -13.88 5.71
N LEU A 100 13.59 -13.03 5.63
CA LEU A 100 13.39 -11.94 6.58
C LEU A 100 13.05 -12.44 7.99
N PHE A 101 12.58 -13.69 8.13
CA PHE A 101 12.19 -14.31 9.39
C PHE A 101 13.26 -15.23 10.00
N LEU A 102 14.41 -15.37 9.34
CA LEU A 102 15.59 -16.12 9.80
C LEU A 102 16.66 -15.15 10.31
#